data_AF-A0A9D6VE72-F1
#
_entry.id   AF-A0A9D6VE72-F1
#
_cell.length_a   1.000
_cell.length_b   1.000
_cell.length_c   1.000
_cell.angle_alpha   90.00
_cell.angle_beta   90.00
_cell.angle_gamma   90.00
#
_symmetry.space_group_name_H-M   'P 1'
#
loop_
_entity.id
_entity.type
_entity.pdbx_description
1 polymer ?
#
loop_
_entity_poly.entity_id
_entity_poly.type
_entity_poly.pdbx_seq_one_letter_code
_entity_poly.pdbx_strand_id
1 'polypeptide(L)'
;MAPLQHPAWKSLVVQQGKTLRSAVPTQSVSNGEFAPFGQTADQARVEQIAAAIIEQSAARQGLTRRDFLKTTSGVAGALLAMNSVFGRFFDIGEIELFESAAFAEQQGDPYFIFDVQTHYVGSHYDPTEAESHRRGGVSKQALLSLRRRIREAGLNPKLAGDTGTLDDLSWRNFVKEVFLDSETNIGLISTPPGPYPQEAVVPPQEMAHIRDEVNRVAGSQRMLAHGLVTPQLGTADLDFMALQAETLKVEAWKCYTGSCPKGFDRGWWMDDERIAYPMLEQARKLNVKRVCVHKGLPLGPVPDYNHPRDLIKAAKDFPDIDFLVYHSGLKSTANMNEGALRTGEIPWTTEFCRMKQQEPGISNIYMELGSTFGQLVTTQPSACAHLLGQIIQTFGADHVLWGTDSIWYGTPQWQIEAFRRFQIPDQLLDRHRYQPLTRRVKEQIFGLNAARIFGIDVKAKRHEVPKDALGQIRMSYLDEGPEPSHRVYGWVAG
;
A
#
# COMPACT_ATOMS: atom_id res chain seq x y z
N MET A 1 37.39 -4.53 6.20
CA MET A 1 37.32 -5.64 5.20
C MET A 1 36.00 -5.56 4.45
N ALA A 2 35.86 -6.25 3.32
CA ALA A 2 34.81 -5.93 2.32
C ALA A 2 33.37 -6.16 2.84
N PRO A 3 32.39 -5.35 2.42
CA PRO A 3 30.99 -5.52 2.80
C PRO A 3 30.33 -6.70 2.07
N LEU A 4 29.57 -7.52 2.79
CA LEU A 4 28.70 -8.55 2.22
C LEU A 4 27.46 -7.91 1.58
N GLN A 5 27.65 -7.40 0.37
CA GLN A 5 26.59 -6.89 -0.49
C GLN A 5 25.68 -8.04 -0.94
N HIS A 6 24.37 -7.93 -0.69
CA HIS A 6 23.38 -8.95 -1.08
C HIS A 6 23.40 -9.19 -2.61
N PRO A 7 23.48 -10.45 -3.10
CA PRO A 7 23.86 -10.73 -4.49
C PRO A 7 22.96 -10.08 -5.56
N ALA A 8 21.64 -10.04 -5.34
CA ALA A 8 20.67 -9.55 -6.31
C ALA A 8 20.84 -8.06 -6.71
N TRP A 9 21.53 -7.27 -5.89
CA TRP A 9 21.75 -5.84 -6.15
C TRP A 9 22.98 -5.55 -7.03
N LYS A 10 23.78 -6.57 -7.40
CA LYS A 10 25.02 -6.41 -8.19
C LYS A 10 24.82 -6.45 -9.70
N SER A 11 23.70 -6.96 -10.19
CA SER A 11 23.48 -7.26 -11.61
C SER A 11 22.41 -6.41 -12.30
N LEU A 12 21.75 -5.50 -11.57
CA LEU A 12 20.75 -4.59 -12.14
C LEU A 12 21.44 -3.42 -12.86
N VAL A 13 21.57 -3.55 -14.18
CA VAL A 13 22.01 -2.48 -15.09
C VAL A 13 20.85 -1.53 -15.30
N VAL A 14 20.67 -0.57 -14.37
CA VAL A 14 19.61 0.45 -14.44
C VAL A 14 19.78 1.31 -15.70
N GLN A 15 18.85 1.24 -16.65
CA GLN A 15 18.77 2.11 -17.81
C GLN A 15 17.53 3.03 -17.77
N GLN A 16 17.20 3.64 -18.92
CA GLN A 16 16.22 4.71 -19.02
C GLN A 16 14.77 4.17 -19.08
N GLY A 17 14.24 3.76 -17.93
CA GLY A 17 12.81 3.45 -17.79
C GLY A 17 11.92 4.64 -18.19
N LYS A 18 11.21 4.53 -19.31
CA LYS A 18 10.18 5.47 -19.75
C LYS A 18 8.81 4.99 -19.28
N THR A 19 8.39 5.31 -18.07
CA THR A 19 7.01 5.04 -17.63
C THR A 19 6.02 5.84 -18.46
N LEU A 20 4.97 5.20 -18.97
CA LEU A 20 3.85 5.92 -19.55
C LEU A 20 3.15 6.76 -18.47
N ARG A 21 3.12 8.09 -18.62
CA ARG A 21 2.18 8.90 -17.83
C ARG A 21 0.76 8.50 -18.24
N SER A 22 0.07 7.86 -17.30
CA SER A 22 -1.19 7.15 -17.39
C SER A 22 -1.94 7.39 -16.07
N ALA A 23 -3.28 7.34 -16.09
CA ALA A 23 -4.06 7.45 -14.86
C ALA A 23 -4.02 6.17 -13.99
N VAL A 24 -3.55 5.05 -14.55
CA VAL A 24 -3.25 3.79 -13.86
C VAL A 24 -1.80 3.38 -14.18
N PRO A 25 -0.94 3.07 -13.18
CA PRO A 25 0.42 2.61 -13.42
C PRO A 25 0.49 1.29 -14.21
N THR A 26 1.42 1.23 -15.15
CA THR A 26 1.62 0.12 -16.10
C THR A 26 2.80 -0.78 -15.74
N GLN A 27 3.51 -0.49 -14.64
CA GLN A 27 4.74 -1.15 -14.21
C GLN A 27 4.76 -1.34 -12.69
N SER A 28 5.56 -2.28 -12.18
CA SER A 28 5.68 -2.52 -10.74
C SER A 28 6.40 -1.36 -10.04
N VAL A 29 5.64 -0.57 -9.30
CA VAL A 29 6.15 0.50 -8.41
C VAL A 29 6.49 -0.10 -7.05
N SER A 30 7.71 0.11 -6.56
CA SER A 30 8.14 -0.26 -5.20
C SER A 30 7.95 0.88 -4.19
N ASN A 31 7.54 0.51 -2.97
CA ASN A 31 7.25 1.40 -1.84
C ASN A 31 8.40 1.56 -0.82
N GLY A 32 9.39 0.65 -0.86
CA GLY A 32 10.49 0.59 0.12
C GLY A 32 10.74 -0.82 0.65
N GLU A 33 9.71 -1.67 0.59
CA GLU A 33 9.69 -2.94 1.31
C GLU A 33 10.07 -4.14 0.43
N PHE A 34 10.14 -3.94 -0.89
CA PHE A 34 10.55 -4.93 -1.87
C PHE A 34 11.37 -4.30 -3.02
N ALA A 35 12.16 -5.10 -3.73
CA ALA A 35 12.86 -4.63 -4.94
C ALA A 35 11.92 -4.66 -6.16
N PRO A 36 11.81 -3.59 -6.96
CA PRO A 36 11.05 -3.63 -8.20
C PRO A 36 11.76 -4.51 -9.24
N PHE A 37 10.99 -5.15 -10.11
CA PHE A 37 11.48 -5.99 -11.20
C PHE A 37 11.25 -5.31 -12.56
N GLY A 38 12.03 -5.70 -13.57
CA GLY A 38 11.99 -5.11 -14.90
C GLY A 38 10.62 -5.30 -15.58
N GLN A 39 10.25 -4.32 -16.42
CA GLN A 39 9.01 -4.35 -17.19
C GLN A 39 8.86 -5.66 -17.98
N THR A 40 7.72 -6.34 -17.82
CA THR A 40 7.41 -7.56 -18.57
C THR A 40 7.01 -7.26 -20.02
N ALA A 41 7.15 -8.24 -20.91
CA ALA A 41 6.76 -8.10 -22.32
C ALA A 41 5.27 -7.77 -22.51
N ASP A 42 4.41 -8.22 -21.59
CA ASP A 42 2.98 -7.90 -21.60
C ASP A 42 2.71 -6.48 -21.08
N GLN A 43 3.41 -6.02 -20.03
CA GLN A 43 3.32 -4.62 -19.59
C GLN A 43 3.82 -3.63 -20.66
N ALA A 44 4.88 -3.98 -21.39
CA ALA A 44 5.33 -3.20 -22.54
C ALA A 44 4.26 -3.14 -23.66
N ARG A 45 3.52 -4.23 -23.86
CA ARG A 45 2.38 -4.28 -24.80
C ARG A 45 1.20 -3.42 -24.32
N VAL A 46 0.90 -3.45 -23.01
CA VAL A 46 -0.12 -2.57 -22.39
C VAL A 46 0.25 -1.11 -22.60
N GLU A 47 1.49 -0.69 -22.37
CA GLU A 47 1.91 0.70 -22.59
C GLU A 47 1.78 1.15 -24.05
N GLN A 48 2.13 0.28 -25.00
CA GLN A 48 1.97 0.55 -26.43
C GLN A 48 0.50 0.72 -26.83
N ILE A 49 -0.38 -0.17 -26.36
CA ILE A 49 -1.82 -0.13 -26.66
C ILE A 49 -2.49 1.05 -25.95
N ALA A 50 -2.17 1.30 -24.67
CA ALA A 50 -2.67 2.45 -23.91
C ALA A 50 -2.28 3.76 -24.58
N ALA A 51 -1.02 3.91 -25.01
CA ALA A 51 -0.57 5.10 -25.74
C ALA A 51 -1.38 5.34 -27.03
N ALA A 52 -1.63 4.30 -27.82
CA ALA A 52 -2.43 4.38 -29.04
C ALA A 52 -3.91 4.72 -28.77
N ILE A 53 -4.53 4.09 -27.76
CA ILE A 53 -5.91 4.39 -27.35
C ILE A 53 -6.04 5.84 -26.87
N ILE A 54 -5.10 6.30 -26.03
CA ILE A 54 -5.06 7.68 -25.52
C ILE A 54 -4.90 8.69 -26.65
N GLU A 55 -3.97 8.45 -27.58
CA GLU A 55 -3.71 9.37 -28.70
C GLU A 55 -4.91 9.49 -29.65
N GLN A 56 -5.51 8.36 -30.04
CA GLN A 56 -6.69 8.35 -30.90
C GLN A 56 -7.92 8.96 -30.22
N SER A 57 -8.11 8.70 -28.92
CA SER A 57 -9.30 9.16 -28.19
C SER A 57 -9.22 10.65 -27.85
N ALA A 58 -8.03 11.14 -27.45
CA ALA A 58 -7.80 12.57 -27.24
C ALA A 58 -8.02 13.36 -28.54
N ALA A 59 -7.48 12.88 -29.67
CA ALA A 59 -7.67 13.51 -30.97
C ALA A 59 -9.15 13.59 -31.39
N ARG A 60 -9.93 12.52 -31.18
CA ARG A 60 -11.38 12.50 -31.46
C ARG A 60 -12.18 13.49 -30.62
N GLN A 61 -11.72 13.79 -29.40
CA GLN A 61 -12.38 14.74 -28.48
C GLN A 61 -11.83 16.17 -28.58
N GLY A 62 -10.84 16.43 -29.45
CA GLY A 62 -10.17 17.73 -29.54
C GLY A 62 -9.32 18.09 -28.30
N LEU A 63 -9.03 17.12 -27.44
CA LEU A 63 -8.25 17.31 -26.22
C LEU A 63 -6.75 17.13 -26.48
N THR A 64 -5.91 17.83 -25.72
CA THR A 64 -4.49 17.46 -25.65
C THR A 64 -4.37 16.12 -24.92
N ARG A 65 -3.33 15.33 -25.25
CA ARG A 65 -3.02 14.10 -24.50
C ARG A 65 -2.85 14.36 -22.99
N ARG A 66 -2.35 15.54 -22.58
CA ARG A 66 -2.18 15.89 -21.16
C ARG A 66 -3.53 16.04 -20.47
N ASP A 67 -4.52 16.62 -21.14
CA ASP A 67 -5.80 16.95 -20.53
C ASP A 67 -6.78 15.77 -20.61
N PHE A 68 -6.76 14.99 -21.70
CA PHE A 68 -7.41 13.67 -21.75
C PHE A 68 -6.94 12.76 -20.60
N LEU A 69 -5.64 12.77 -20.28
CA LEU A 69 -5.08 11.98 -19.18
C LEU A 69 -5.54 12.40 -17.77
N LYS A 70 -6.24 13.53 -17.62
CA LYS A 70 -6.87 13.95 -16.35
C LYS A 70 -8.34 13.50 -16.24
N THR A 71 -8.98 13.14 -17.36
CA THR A 71 -10.39 12.75 -17.37
C THR A 71 -10.53 11.26 -17.03
N THR A 72 -11.77 10.85 -16.75
CA THR A 72 -12.13 9.43 -16.57
C THR A 72 -11.78 8.57 -17.79
N SER A 73 -11.82 9.15 -19.00
CA SER A 73 -11.36 8.53 -20.25
C SER A 73 -9.88 8.10 -20.20
N GLY A 74 -9.05 8.82 -19.44
CA GLY A 74 -7.65 8.46 -19.18
C GLY A 74 -7.49 7.18 -18.36
N VAL A 75 -8.44 6.89 -17.46
CA VAL A 75 -8.51 5.60 -16.74
C VAL A 75 -9.09 4.52 -17.65
N ALA A 76 -10.20 4.80 -18.33
CA ALA A 76 -10.85 3.86 -19.25
C ALA A 76 -9.87 3.32 -20.30
N GLY A 77 -9.04 4.19 -20.90
CA GLY A 77 -8.02 3.79 -21.88
C GLY A 77 -6.89 2.93 -21.31
N ALA A 78 -6.53 3.11 -20.03
CA ALA A 78 -5.56 2.23 -19.37
C ALA A 78 -6.17 0.85 -19.08
N LEU A 79 -7.39 0.80 -18.52
CA LEU A 79 -8.06 -0.47 -18.18
C LEU A 79 -8.45 -1.28 -19.44
N LEU A 80 -8.86 -0.61 -20.53
CA LEU A 80 -9.09 -1.27 -21.82
C LEU A 80 -7.81 -1.83 -22.44
N ALA A 81 -6.68 -1.12 -22.34
CA ALA A 81 -5.39 -1.64 -22.76
C ALA A 81 -4.97 -2.88 -21.95
N MET A 82 -5.17 -2.86 -20.62
CA MET A 82 -4.92 -4.03 -19.77
C MET A 82 -5.85 -5.21 -20.12
N ASN A 83 -7.14 -4.95 -20.36
CA ASN A 83 -8.10 -5.95 -20.82
C ASN A 83 -7.70 -6.61 -22.15
N SER A 84 -7.11 -5.84 -23.08
CA SER A 84 -6.70 -6.35 -24.40
C SER A 84 -5.44 -7.24 -24.37
N VAL A 85 -4.63 -7.15 -23.32
CA VAL A 85 -3.39 -7.93 -23.16
C VAL A 85 -3.58 -9.10 -22.21
N PHE A 86 -4.20 -8.89 -21.05
CA PHE A 86 -4.34 -9.90 -20.00
C PHE A 86 -5.68 -10.67 -20.07
N GLY A 87 -6.67 -10.18 -20.82
CA GLY A 87 -8.05 -10.65 -20.77
C GLY A 87 -8.95 -9.77 -19.89
N ARG A 88 -10.27 -9.99 -19.92
CA ARG A 88 -11.30 -9.11 -19.34
C ARG A 88 -11.37 -9.12 -17.80
N PHE A 89 -10.32 -8.65 -17.14
CA PHE A 89 -10.22 -8.50 -15.68
C PHE A 89 -10.84 -7.22 -15.13
N PHE A 90 -11.20 -6.25 -15.98
CA PHE A 90 -11.92 -5.04 -15.59
C PHE A 90 -13.25 -4.95 -16.32
N ASP A 91 -14.32 -4.61 -15.60
CA ASP A 91 -15.58 -4.21 -16.21
C ASP A 91 -15.47 -2.73 -16.63
N ILE A 92 -15.24 -2.52 -17.92
CA ILE A 92 -15.04 -1.23 -18.56
C ILE A 92 -15.45 -1.35 -20.03
N GLY A 93 -16.33 -0.48 -20.50
CA GLY A 93 -16.81 -0.42 -21.89
C GLY A 93 -16.02 0.55 -22.76
N GLU A 94 -15.93 0.28 -24.07
CA GLU A 94 -15.28 1.21 -25.02
C GLU A 94 -15.97 2.59 -25.06
N ILE A 95 -17.27 2.66 -24.76
CA ILE A 95 -18.03 3.91 -24.70
C ILE A 95 -17.50 4.87 -23.62
N GLU A 96 -16.93 4.34 -22.54
CA GLU A 96 -16.40 5.12 -21.41
C GLU A 96 -15.09 5.85 -21.75
N LEU A 97 -14.48 5.56 -22.90
CA LEU A 97 -13.44 6.42 -23.48
C LEU A 97 -14.00 7.78 -23.92
N PHE A 98 -15.24 7.81 -24.41
CA PHE A 98 -15.82 8.94 -25.13
C PHE A 98 -16.91 9.66 -24.32
N GLU A 99 -17.59 8.94 -23.42
CA GLU A 99 -18.73 9.45 -22.67
C GLU A 99 -18.45 9.37 -21.16
N SER A 100 -18.07 10.51 -20.55
CA SER A 100 -17.89 10.60 -19.10
C SER A 100 -19.17 10.29 -18.30
N ALA A 101 -20.33 10.42 -18.93
CA ALA A 101 -21.63 10.02 -18.36
C ALA A 101 -21.73 8.50 -18.17
N ALA A 102 -21.34 7.70 -19.17
CA ALA A 102 -21.32 6.24 -19.06
C ALA A 102 -20.33 5.75 -17.99
N PHE A 103 -19.20 6.45 -17.85
CA PHE A 103 -18.25 6.19 -16.76
C PHE A 103 -18.84 6.49 -15.37
N ALA A 104 -19.55 7.61 -15.22
CA ALA A 104 -20.19 7.98 -13.97
C ALA A 104 -21.37 7.04 -13.62
N GLU A 105 -22.15 6.58 -14.60
CA GLU A 105 -23.24 5.63 -14.41
C GLU A 105 -22.73 4.29 -13.83
N GLN A 106 -21.56 3.81 -14.29
CA GLN A 106 -20.89 2.62 -13.75
C GLN A 106 -20.34 2.79 -12.31
N GLN A 107 -20.14 4.02 -11.80
CA GLN A 107 -19.66 4.22 -10.43
C GLN A 107 -20.75 3.94 -9.38
N GLY A 108 -22.00 4.31 -9.68
CA GLY A 108 -23.15 4.16 -8.77
C GLY A 108 -22.99 4.94 -7.47
N ASP A 109 -23.64 4.46 -6.39
CA ASP A 109 -23.50 5.06 -5.06
C ASP A 109 -22.03 5.01 -4.56
N PRO A 110 -21.50 6.06 -3.91
CA PRO A 110 -20.15 6.04 -3.36
C PRO A 110 -19.90 4.89 -2.38
N TYR A 111 -18.70 4.32 -2.42
CA TYR A 111 -18.23 3.33 -1.44
C TYR A 111 -17.74 4.05 -0.17
N PHE A 112 -17.90 3.41 1.00
CA PHE A 112 -17.19 3.84 2.20
C PHE A 112 -15.75 3.29 2.16
N ILE A 113 -14.79 4.15 1.84
CA ILE A 113 -13.36 3.82 1.74
C ILE A 113 -12.67 4.06 3.08
N PHE A 114 -12.15 3.00 3.70
CA PHE A 114 -11.25 3.06 4.84
C PHE A 114 -9.96 2.31 4.49
N ASP A 115 -8.91 3.07 4.19
CA ASP A 115 -7.56 2.59 3.90
C ASP A 115 -6.81 2.31 5.21
N VAL A 116 -6.53 1.03 5.49
CA VAL A 116 -5.80 0.62 6.70
C VAL A 116 -4.27 0.70 6.56
N GLN A 117 -3.73 1.03 5.39
CA GLN A 117 -2.28 1.11 5.14
C GLN A 117 -1.94 2.33 4.28
N THR A 118 -1.82 3.50 4.92
CA THR A 118 -1.23 4.70 4.32
C THR A 118 0.14 5.00 4.90
N HIS A 119 0.98 5.71 4.15
CA HIS A 119 2.36 6.06 4.50
C HIS A 119 2.67 7.53 4.25
N TYR A 120 3.54 8.07 5.11
CA TYR A 120 3.98 9.46 5.13
C TYR A 120 5.50 9.57 4.93
N VAL A 121 5.97 10.75 4.51
CA VAL A 121 7.40 11.06 4.31
C VAL A 121 7.69 12.42 4.95
N GLY A 122 8.33 12.42 6.13
CA GLY A 122 8.63 13.63 6.89
C GLY A 122 9.76 14.49 6.31
N SER A 123 9.79 15.77 6.70
CA SER A 123 10.71 16.76 6.15
C SER A 123 12.03 16.94 6.94
N HIS A 124 12.03 16.64 8.23
CA HIS A 124 13.11 16.95 9.19
C HIS A 124 14.30 15.96 9.12
N TYR A 125 14.79 15.67 7.92
CA TYR A 125 15.77 14.61 7.68
C TYR A 125 17.23 15.09 7.72
N ASP A 126 17.97 14.68 8.76
CA ASP A 126 19.38 15.00 9.03
C ASP A 126 20.36 14.75 7.84
N PRO A 127 21.13 15.76 7.36
CA PRO A 127 22.05 15.62 6.24
C PRO A 127 23.40 14.94 6.55
N THR A 128 23.73 14.57 7.79
CA THR A 128 25.10 14.20 8.23
C THR A 128 25.58 12.75 7.90
N GLU A 129 24.86 12.03 7.04
CA GLU A 129 25.21 10.67 6.50
C GLU A 129 25.45 9.53 7.54
N ALA A 130 25.10 9.73 8.82
CA ALA A 130 25.30 8.79 9.93
C ALA A 130 24.55 7.42 9.83
N GLU A 131 23.69 7.23 8.84
CA GLU A 131 22.88 6.01 8.67
C GLU A 131 23.54 4.90 7.83
N SER A 132 24.58 5.23 7.06
CA SER A 132 25.20 4.35 6.05
C SER A 132 25.85 3.06 6.59
N HIS A 133 25.80 2.83 7.90
CA HIS A 133 26.37 1.67 8.60
C HIS A 133 25.33 0.84 9.37
N ARG A 134 24.03 1.20 9.32
CA ARG A 134 22.95 0.51 10.03
C ARG A 134 22.53 -0.78 9.29
N ARG A 135 22.59 -1.93 9.95
CA ARG A 135 22.01 -3.20 9.45
C ARG A 135 20.51 -3.27 9.79
N GLY A 136 19.72 -3.95 8.96
CA GLY A 136 18.34 -4.38 9.29
C GLY A 136 17.20 -3.48 8.80
N GLY A 137 17.43 -2.16 8.68
CA GLY A 137 16.45 -1.20 8.17
C GLY A 137 16.59 -0.89 6.67
N VAL A 138 15.56 -0.28 6.08
CA VAL A 138 15.62 0.31 4.73
C VAL A 138 16.53 1.53 4.76
N SER A 139 17.70 1.48 4.13
CA SER A 139 18.68 2.56 4.24
C SER A 139 18.37 3.72 3.30
N LYS A 140 18.31 4.95 3.84
CA LYS A 140 18.06 6.17 3.06
C LYS A 140 19.14 6.46 1.99
N GLN A 141 20.30 5.81 2.07
CA GLN A 141 21.33 5.83 1.03
C GLN A 141 20.86 5.17 -0.28
N ALA A 142 20.03 4.11 -0.23
CA ALA A 142 19.42 3.53 -1.42
C ALA A 142 18.49 4.54 -2.11
N LEU A 143 17.59 5.15 -1.33
CA LEU A 143 16.60 6.15 -1.76
C LEU A 143 17.25 7.41 -2.37
N LEU A 144 18.33 7.92 -1.74
CA LEU A 144 18.95 9.19 -2.17
C LEU A 144 19.97 9.04 -3.31
N SER A 145 20.62 7.88 -3.46
CA SER A 145 21.69 7.70 -4.45
C SER A 145 21.23 7.93 -5.90
N LEU A 146 19.94 7.75 -6.19
CA LEU A 146 19.36 7.99 -7.52
C LEU A 146 19.01 9.46 -7.74
N ARG A 147 18.41 10.14 -6.74
CA ARG A 147 18.08 11.58 -6.81
C ARG A 147 19.33 12.45 -6.94
N ARG A 148 20.43 12.11 -6.25
CA ARG A 148 21.75 12.78 -6.40
C ARG A 148 22.30 12.59 -7.82
N ARG A 149 22.30 11.35 -8.34
CA ARG A 149 22.74 11.02 -9.72
C ARG A 149 21.95 11.72 -10.82
N ILE A 150 20.62 11.83 -10.73
CA ILE A 150 19.79 12.48 -11.78
C ILE A 150 20.10 13.99 -11.87
N ARG A 151 20.33 14.65 -10.73
CA ARG A 151 20.74 16.07 -10.67
C ARG A 151 22.12 16.27 -11.30
N GLU A 152 23.09 15.43 -10.92
CA GLU A 152 24.48 15.53 -11.39
C GLU A 152 24.67 15.08 -12.86
N ALA A 153 23.73 14.28 -13.40
CA ALA A 153 23.69 13.92 -14.82
C ALA A 153 22.99 14.96 -15.73
N GLY A 154 22.51 16.09 -15.18
CA GLY A 154 21.96 17.21 -15.97
C GLY A 154 20.64 16.94 -16.70
N LEU A 155 19.93 15.85 -16.35
CA LEU A 155 18.80 15.31 -17.14
C LEU A 155 17.50 16.15 -17.10
N ASN A 156 17.45 17.26 -16.34
CA ASN A 156 16.35 18.21 -16.34
C ASN A 156 16.84 19.64 -16.02
N PRO A 157 16.92 20.55 -17.02
CA PRO A 157 17.37 21.93 -16.82
C PRO A 157 16.56 22.73 -15.80
N LYS A 158 15.30 22.38 -15.53
CA LYS A 158 14.46 23.08 -14.54
C LYS A 158 14.87 22.82 -13.07
N LEU A 159 15.71 21.82 -12.82
CA LEU A 159 16.22 21.52 -11.47
C LEU A 159 17.55 22.24 -11.14
N ALA A 160 18.04 23.11 -12.02
CA ALA A 160 19.32 23.81 -11.84
C ALA A 160 19.27 24.99 -10.85
N GLY A 161 18.07 25.46 -10.48
CA GLY A 161 17.84 26.58 -9.56
C GLY A 161 16.77 26.32 -8.50
N ASP A 162 16.43 25.05 -8.27
CA ASP A 162 15.42 24.64 -7.28
C ASP A 162 16.03 24.65 -5.87
N THR A 163 15.49 25.50 -4.99
CA THR A 163 15.83 25.59 -3.57
C THR A 163 14.68 25.14 -2.66
N GLY A 164 13.67 24.44 -3.20
CA GLY A 164 12.46 24.03 -2.48
C GLY A 164 12.75 23.27 -1.20
N THR A 165 12.11 23.69 -0.11
CA THR A 165 12.26 23.12 1.23
C THR A 165 11.61 21.74 1.32
N LEU A 166 12.19 20.83 2.12
CA LEU A 166 11.63 19.49 2.32
C LEU A 166 10.24 19.53 3.01
N ASP A 167 9.94 20.61 3.74
CA ASP A 167 8.64 20.86 4.37
C ASP A 167 7.49 20.98 3.37
N ASP A 168 7.75 21.41 2.13
CA ASP A 168 6.71 21.62 1.11
C ASP A 168 6.18 20.32 0.49
N LEU A 169 6.84 19.18 0.73
CA LEU A 169 6.55 17.87 0.11
C LEU A 169 5.97 16.83 1.07
N SER A 170 5.87 17.13 2.37
CA SER A 170 5.49 16.16 3.41
C SER A 170 3.99 16.21 3.73
N TRP A 171 3.58 17.13 4.61
CA TRP A 171 2.21 17.29 5.09
C TRP A 171 1.18 17.53 3.98
N ARG A 172 1.38 18.59 3.19
CA ARG A 172 0.40 19.00 2.17
C ARG A 172 0.20 17.95 1.09
N ASN A 173 1.29 17.30 0.67
CA ASN A 173 1.22 16.26 -0.35
C ASN A 173 0.47 15.03 0.16
N PHE A 174 0.75 14.57 1.39
CA PHE A 174 -0.01 13.48 2.01
C PHE A 174 -1.52 13.80 2.08
N VAL A 175 -1.87 14.96 2.64
CA VAL A 175 -3.27 15.36 2.79
C VAL A 175 -3.97 15.56 1.44
N LYS A 176 -3.26 16.08 0.43
CA LYS A 176 -3.78 16.23 -0.94
C LYS A 176 -4.02 14.87 -1.59
N GLU A 177 -2.96 14.06 -1.74
CA GLU A 177 -3.01 12.77 -2.44
C GLU A 177 -4.03 11.82 -1.79
N VAL A 178 -4.12 11.78 -0.45
CA VAL A 178 -5.05 10.89 0.27
C VAL A 178 -6.47 11.47 0.38
N PHE A 179 -6.66 12.74 0.76
CA PHE A 179 -7.99 13.25 1.15
C PHE A 179 -8.64 14.26 0.20
N LEU A 180 -7.94 14.73 -0.85
CA LEU A 180 -8.47 15.67 -1.85
C LEU A 180 -8.45 15.10 -3.28
N ASP A 181 -7.41 14.32 -3.60
CA ASP A 181 -7.22 13.63 -4.88
C ASP A 181 -7.74 12.18 -4.85
N SER A 182 -8.49 11.78 -3.81
CA SER A 182 -9.11 10.46 -3.70
C SER A 182 -10.41 10.42 -2.89
N GLU A 183 -11.19 9.36 -3.09
CA GLU A 183 -12.44 9.07 -2.38
C GLU A 183 -12.24 8.55 -0.93
N THR A 184 -11.01 8.51 -0.41
CA THR A 184 -10.68 7.94 0.91
C THR A 184 -11.40 8.65 2.06
N ASN A 185 -12.37 7.98 2.70
CA ASN A 185 -13.10 8.56 3.83
C ASN A 185 -12.29 8.47 5.13
N ILE A 186 -11.53 7.40 5.35
CA ILE A 186 -10.62 7.26 6.49
C ILE A 186 -9.27 6.67 6.04
N GLY A 187 -8.16 7.20 6.56
CA GLY A 187 -6.84 6.57 6.47
C GLY A 187 -6.30 6.14 7.84
N LEU A 188 -5.41 5.14 7.85
CA LEU A 188 -4.57 4.75 8.99
C LEU A 188 -3.10 4.93 8.62
N ILE A 189 -2.35 5.76 9.35
CA ILE A 189 -0.93 6.01 9.05
C ILE A 189 -0.05 4.90 9.61
N SER A 190 0.88 4.46 8.77
CA SER A 190 1.90 3.45 9.00
C SER A 190 3.28 4.02 8.64
N THR A 191 4.34 3.33 9.08
CA THR A 191 5.73 3.70 8.76
C THR A 191 6.61 2.44 8.58
N PRO A 192 7.59 2.44 7.67
CA PRO A 192 8.61 1.40 7.59
C PRO A 192 9.46 1.32 8.89
N PRO A 193 10.06 0.16 9.20
CA PRO A 193 10.72 -0.06 10.48
C PRO A 193 12.06 0.68 10.60
N GLY A 194 12.25 1.38 11.72
CA GLY A 194 13.53 1.92 12.15
C GLY A 194 14.40 0.90 12.89
N PRO A 195 15.66 1.23 13.23
CA PRO A 195 16.50 0.40 14.10
C PRO A 195 15.97 0.32 15.54
N TYR A 196 15.11 1.26 15.94
CA TYR A 196 14.23 1.23 17.11
C TYR A 196 12.89 1.90 16.73
N PRO A 197 11.78 1.66 17.45
CA PRO A 197 10.49 2.31 17.20
C PRO A 197 10.54 3.85 17.16
N GLN A 198 11.40 4.46 17.98
CA GLN A 198 11.58 5.92 18.07
C GLN A 198 12.45 6.49 16.94
N GLU A 199 13.20 5.63 16.23
CA GLU A 199 14.04 5.97 15.06
C GLU A 199 13.42 5.45 13.75
N ALA A 200 12.10 5.24 13.69
CA ALA A 200 11.38 4.92 12.46
C ALA A 200 11.33 6.10 11.49
N VAL A 201 10.97 5.85 10.23
CA VAL A 201 10.91 6.89 9.17
C VAL A 201 9.91 8.00 9.52
N VAL A 202 8.86 7.65 10.28
CA VAL A 202 7.84 8.55 10.84
C VAL A 202 7.49 8.00 12.23
N PRO A 203 8.12 8.45 13.32
CA PRO A 203 7.93 7.86 14.64
C PRO A 203 6.48 7.96 15.15
N PRO A 204 6.05 7.13 16.13
CA PRO A 204 4.67 7.11 16.63
C PRO A 204 4.11 8.48 17.07
N GLN A 205 4.97 9.35 17.63
CA GLN A 205 4.57 10.71 18.01
C GLN A 205 4.25 11.59 16.80
N GLU A 206 4.99 11.46 15.70
CA GLU A 206 4.73 12.16 14.44
C GLU A 206 3.48 11.60 13.77
N MET A 207 3.30 10.27 13.76
CA MET A 207 2.08 9.62 13.26
C MET A 207 0.82 10.03 14.02
N ALA A 208 0.88 10.13 15.35
CA ALA A 208 -0.23 10.61 16.17
C ALA A 208 -0.52 12.11 15.94
N HIS A 209 0.52 12.95 15.84
CA HIS A 209 0.35 14.37 15.50
C HIS A 209 -0.30 14.56 14.12
N ILE A 210 0.13 13.79 13.13
CA ILE A 210 -0.45 13.73 11.78
C ILE A 210 -1.94 13.39 11.85
N ARG A 211 -2.30 12.32 12.57
CA ARG A 211 -3.70 11.94 12.79
C ARG A 211 -4.52 13.07 13.39
N ASP A 212 -4.02 13.66 14.47
CA ASP A 212 -4.74 14.66 15.25
C ASP A 212 -4.95 15.95 14.44
N GLU A 213 -3.97 16.36 13.64
CA GLU A 213 -4.10 17.53 12.74
C GLU A 213 -5.09 17.28 11.59
N VAL A 214 -5.10 16.10 10.94
CA VAL A 214 -6.13 15.81 9.91
C VAL A 214 -7.53 15.84 10.54
N ASN A 215 -7.70 15.19 11.69
CA ASN A 215 -8.98 15.12 12.40
C ASN A 215 -9.45 16.51 12.90
N ARG A 216 -8.52 17.35 13.38
CA ARG A 216 -8.79 18.75 13.78
C ARG A 216 -9.23 19.59 12.59
N VAL A 217 -8.55 19.48 11.45
CA VAL A 217 -8.84 20.23 10.23
C VAL A 217 -10.20 19.83 9.63
N ALA A 218 -10.51 18.53 9.60
CA ALA A 218 -11.81 18.03 9.13
C ALA A 218 -12.94 18.18 10.17
N GLY A 219 -12.64 18.61 11.40
CA GLY A 219 -13.60 18.64 12.52
C GLY A 219 -14.35 17.32 12.73
N SER A 220 -13.75 16.20 12.33
CA SER A 220 -14.38 14.87 12.25
C SER A 220 -13.31 13.79 12.02
N GLN A 221 -13.60 12.54 12.37
CA GLN A 221 -12.62 11.44 12.24
C GLN A 221 -12.44 11.03 10.77
N ARG A 222 -11.28 11.43 10.21
CA ARG A 222 -10.76 11.08 8.87
C ARG A 222 -9.46 10.26 8.96
N MET A 223 -8.83 10.19 10.13
CA MET A 223 -7.50 9.59 10.31
C MET A 223 -7.40 8.79 11.61
N LEU A 224 -6.62 7.70 11.59
CA LEU A 224 -6.14 6.91 12.72
C LEU A 224 -4.61 6.73 12.64
N ALA A 225 -3.93 6.34 13.74
CA ALA A 225 -2.48 6.15 13.78
C ALA A 225 -2.05 4.79 14.35
N HIS A 226 -1.00 4.19 13.76
CA HIS A 226 -0.30 3.07 14.37
C HIS A 226 0.58 3.49 15.54
N GLY A 227 0.65 2.64 16.55
CA GLY A 227 1.82 2.50 17.42
C GLY A 227 2.79 1.48 16.82
N LEU A 228 4.07 1.63 17.13
CA LEU A 228 5.12 0.68 16.75
C LEU A 228 5.50 -0.22 17.92
N VAL A 229 5.86 -1.45 17.57
CA VAL A 229 6.25 -2.50 18.51
C VAL A 229 7.44 -3.28 17.94
N THR A 230 8.48 -3.45 18.74
CA THR A 230 9.62 -4.33 18.45
C THR A 230 9.93 -5.19 19.68
N PRO A 231 9.21 -6.31 19.88
CA PRO A 231 9.17 -7.02 21.17
C PRO A 231 10.50 -7.68 21.56
N GLN A 232 11.45 -7.80 20.61
CA GLN A 232 12.83 -8.20 20.87
C GLN A 232 13.55 -7.27 21.87
N LEU A 233 13.09 -6.02 22.05
CA LEU A 233 13.62 -5.07 23.04
C LEU A 233 13.10 -5.34 24.48
N GLY A 234 12.20 -6.30 24.68
CA GLY A 234 11.71 -6.72 25.99
C GLY A 234 10.93 -5.64 26.73
N THR A 235 11.15 -5.49 28.04
CA THR A 235 10.42 -4.55 28.91
C THR A 235 10.41 -3.12 28.38
N ALA A 236 11.51 -2.65 27.78
CA ALA A 236 11.60 -1.31 27.20
C ALA A 236 10.60 -1.07 26.06
N ASP A 237 10.19 -2.12 25.34
CA ASP A 237 9.13 -2.05 24.32
C ASP A 237 7.75 -2.05 24.98
N LEU A 238 7.53 -2.84 26.04
CA LEU A 238 6.26 -2.91 26.78
C LEU A 238 5.94 -1.58 27.49
N ASP A 239 6.95 -0.92 28.04
CA ASP A 239 6.86 0.43 28.62
C ASP A 239 6.56 1.47 27.52
N PHE A 240 7.17 1.32 26.34
CA PHE A 240 6.90 2.19 25.20
C PHE A 240 5.52 1.94 24.56
N MET A 241 4.99 0.72 24.58
CA MET A 241 3.59 0.43 24.25
C MET A 241 2.65 1.16 25.21
N ALA A 242 2.92 1.12 26.52
CA ALA A 242 2.11 1.85 27.50
C ALA A 242 2.11 3.37 27.21
N LEU A 243 3.29 3.97 27.00
CA LEU A 243 3.42 5.38 26.62
C LEU A 243 2.61 5.72 25.35
N GLN A 244 2.68 4.88 24.31
CA GLN A 244 1.95 5.11 23.06
C GLN A 244 0.43 5.01 23.24
N ALA A 245 -0.08 4.01 23.97
CA ALA A 245 -1.51 3.87 24.21
C ALA A 245 -2.06 4.95 25.17
N GLU A 246 -1.31 5.28 26.23
CA GLU A 246 -1.73 6.23 27.26
C GLU A 246 -1.60 7.69 26.81
N THR A 247 -0.52 8.05 26.11
CA THR A 247 -0.24 9.44 25.70
C THR A 247 -0.70 9.72 24.27
N LEU A 248 -0.29 8.88 23.32
CA LEU A 248 -0.53 9.12 21.89
C LEU A 248 -1.87 8.56 21.39
N LYS A 249 -2.56 7.75 22.21
CA LYS A 249 -3.86 7.14 21.91
C LYS A 249 -3.88 6.33 20.61
N VAL A 250 -2.80 5.60 20.33
CA VAL A 250 -2.65 4.81 19.08
C VAL A 250 -3.74 3.75 18.93
N GLU A 251 -4.20 3.52 17.71
CA GLU A 251 -5.36 2.67 17.45
C GLU A 251 -5.04 1.23 17.04
N ALA A 252 -3.83 0.93 16.56
CA ALA A 252 -3.37 -0.43 16.30
C ALA A 252 -1.84 -0.54 16.42
N TRP A 253 -1.32 -1.75 16.63
CA TRP A 253 0.12 -2.02 16.70
C TRP A 253 0.65 -2.50 15.35
N LYS A 254 1.56 -1.75 14.71
CA LYS A 254 2.29 -2.23 13.52
C LYS A 254 3.57 -2.95 13.96
N CYS A 255 3.72 -4.18 13.46
CA CYS A 255 4.81 -5.10 13.79
C CYS A 255 5.56 -5.54 12.53
N TYR A 256 6.89 -5.59 12.62
CA TYR A 256 7.76 -6.14 11.58
C TYR A 256 8.54 -7.34 12.13
N THR A 257 8.18 -8.54 11.70
CA THR A 257 8.80 -9.80 12.15
C THR A 257 10.15 -10.08 11.48
N GLY A 258 10.31 -9.67 10.20
CA GLY A 258 11.56 -9.81 9.46
C GLY A 258 12.64 -8.77 9.77
N SER A 259 12.26 -7.54 10.13
CA SER A 259 13.21 -6.47 10.47
C SER A 259 13.56 -6.47 11.96
N CYS A 260 14.80 -6.87 12.26
CA CYS A 260 15.33 -6.86 13.62
C CYS A 260 15.90 -5.47 14.02
N PRO A 261 15.76 -5.04 15.29
CA PRO A 261 16.31 -3.78 15.77
C PRO A 261 17.84 -3.82 15.90
N LYS A 262 18.43 -2.66 16.15
CA LYS A 262 19.88 -2.52 16.36
C LYS A 262 20.35 -3.39 17.53
N GLY A 263 21.34 -4.25 17.26
CA GLY A 263 21.90 -5.20 18.22
C GLY A 263 21.46 -6.66 17.99
N PHE A 264 20.43 -6.89 17.17
CA PHE A 264 19.91 -8.21 16.84
C PHE A 264 20.36 -8.66 15.43
N ASP A 265 20.45 -9.97 15.22
CA ASP A 265 20.93 -10.58 13.97
C ASP A 265 19.83 -11.34 13.19
N ARG A 266 18.67 -11.53 13.79
CA ARG A 266 17.52 -12.27 13.25
C ARG A 266 16.20 -11.66 13.69
N GLY A 267 15.17 -11.90 12.88
CA GLY A 267 13.78 -11.58 13.20
C GLY A 267 13.18 -12.45 14.31
N TRP A 268 11.86 -12.41 14.42
CA TRP A 268 11.07 -13.08 15.45
C TRP A 268 9.75 -13.61 14.87
N TRP A 269 9.10 -14.54 15.58
CA TRP A 269 7.80 -15.11 15.19
C TRP A 269 6.70 -14.65 16.16
N MET A 270 5.49 -14.46 15.65
CA MET A 270 4.32 -14.02 16.43
C MET A 270 3.82 -15.10 17.40
N ASP A 271 4.21 -16.36 17.20
CA ASP A 271 3.94 -17.48 18.10
C ASP A 271 5.11 -17.84 19.04
N ASP A 272 6.18 -17.03 19.05
CA ASP A 272 7.25 -17.14 20.06
C ASP A 272 6.72 -16.69 21.43
N GLU A 273 6.48 -17.68 22.30
CA GLU A 273 5.90 -17.47 23.63
C GLU A 273 6.76 -16.63 24.58
N ARG A 274 8.04 -16.38 24.23
CA ARG A 274 8.98 -15.61 25.04
C ARG A 274 9.21 -14.20 24.49
N ILE A 275 9.09 -14.02 23.17
CA ILE A 275 9.26 -12.73 22.50
C ILE A 275 7.90 -12.07 22.28
N ALA A 276 6.97 -12.71 21.56
CA ALA A 276 5.72 -12.09 21.12
C ALA A 276 4.66 -12.02 22.23
N TYR A 277 4.50 -13.08 23.04
CA TYR A 277 3.37 -13.15 23.98
C TYR A 277 3.37 -12.09 25.09
N PRO A 278 4.52 -11.65 25.65
CA PRO A 278 4.55 -10.49 26.55
C PRO A 278 3.98 -9.22 25.93
N MET A 279 4.18 -8.99 24.63
CA MET A 279 3.58 -7.90 23.87
C MET A 279 2.09 -8.13 23.63
N LEU A 280 1.66 -9.32 23.22
CA LEU A 280 0.23 -9.60 23.00
C LEU A 280 -0.58 -9.44 24.30
N GLU A 281 -0.02 -9.84 25.44
CA GLU A 281 -0.59 -9.54 26.77
C GLU A 281 -0.59 -8.04 27.11
N GLN A 282 0.40 -7.28 26.67
CA GLN A 282 0.42 -5.83 26.83
C GLN A 282 -0.64 -5.14 25.94
N ALA A 283 -0.83 -5.61 24.71
CA ALA A 283 -1.89 -5.17 23.81
C ALA A 283 -3.30 -5.46 24.37
N ARG A 284 -3.49 -6.63 25.00
CA ARG A 284 -4.70 -6.97 25.79
C ARG A 284 -4.95 -5.96 26.93
N LYS A 285 -3.94 -5.72 27.78
CA LYS A 285 -4.05 -4.83 28.96
C LYS A 285 -4.33 -3.36 28.60
N LEU A 286 -3.67 -2.86 27.55
CA LEU A 286 -3.86 -1.50 27.03
C LEU A 286 -5.16 -1.35 26.22
N ASN A 287 -5.91 -2.44 26.02
CA ASN A 287 -7.14 -2.51 25.21
C ASN A 287 -6.95 -2.07 23.74
N VAL A 288 -5.73 -2.14 23.22
CA VAL A 288 -5.41 -1.90 21.79
C VAL A 288 -5.17 -3.27 21.16
N LYS A 289 -6.27 -4.03 20.96
CA LYS A 289 -6.23 -5.45 20.57
C LYS A 289 -6.13 -5.71 19.05
N ARG A 290 -5.59 -4.76 18.29
CA ARG A 290 -5.43 -4.83 16.83
C ARG A 290 -3.95 -4.85 16.50
N VAL A 291 -3.48 -5.92 15.87
CA VAL A 291 -2.06 -6.19 15.63
C VAL A 291 -1.83 -6.38 14.13
N CYS A 292 -1.27 -5.35 13.50
CA CYS A 292 -0.98 -5.23 12.09
C CYS A 292 0.43 -5.78 11.80
N VAL A 293 0.53 -6.99 11.28
CA VAL A 293 1.80 -7.71 11.12
C VAL A 293 2.25 -7.70 9.66
N HIS A 294 3.47 -7.25 9.41
CA HIS A 294 4.10 -7.31 8.09
C HIS A 294 4.34 -8.76 7.67
N LYS A 295 3.43 -9.32 6.84
CA LYS A 295 3.36 -10.76 6.54
C LYS A 295 3.14 -11.05 5.06
N GLY A 296 3.82 -10.28 4.23
CA GLY A 296 4.10 -10.48 2.82
C GLY A 296 5.31 -9.61 2.46
N LEU A 297 5.61 -9.46 1.16
CA LEU A 297 6.64 -8.57 0.61
C LEU A 297 7.91 -8.50 1.49
N PRO A 298 8.71 -9.59 1.52
CA PRO A 298 9.54 -9.91 2.68
C PRO A 298 10.65 -8.91 2.96
N LEU A 299 10.50 -8.18 4.07
CA LEU A 299 11.44 -7.16 4.53
C LEU A 299 12.44 -7.73 5.56
N GLY A 300 13.63 -7.11 5.65
CA GLY A 300 14.67 -7.46 6.61
C GLY A 300 15.67 -8.53 6.15
N PRO A 301 16.66 -8.88 6.99
CA PRO A 301 17.81 -9.72 6.59
C PRO A 301 17.46 -11.20 6.34
N VAL A 302 16.35 -11.71 6.87
CA VAL A 302 15.92 -13.10 6.72
C VAL A 302 14.44 -13.12 6.30
N PRO A 303 14.14 -13.36 5.00
CA PRO A 303 12.78 -13.25 4.47
C PRO A 303 11.73 -14.10 5.20
N ASP A 304 12.08 -15.29 5.67
CA ASP A 304 11.12 -16.31 6.13
C ASP A 304 10.27 -15.86 7.34
N TYR A 305 10.79 -14.99 8.21
CA TYR A 305 10.00 -14.40 9.32
C TYR A 305 8.78 -13.58 8.85
N ASN A 306 8.73 -13.17 7.58
CA ASN A 306 7.56 -12.51 6.98
C ASN A 306 6.51 -13.50 6.46
N HIS A 307 6.72 -14.82 6.61
CA HIS A 307 5.69 -15.80 6.31
C HIS A 307 4.60 -15.77 7.40
N PRO A 308 3.30 -15.75 7.05
CA PRO A 308 2.20 -15.68 8.02
C PRO A 308 1.94 -16.97 8.83
N ARG A 309 2.81 -18.00 8.78
CA ARG A 309 2.48 -19.35 9.30
C ARG A 309 2.34 -19.40 10.83
N ASP A 310 3.11 -18.57 11.52
CA ASP A 310 3.08 -18.33 12.97
C ASP A 310 1.75 -17.75 13.47
N LEU A 311 1.04 -17.00 12.61
CA LEU A 311 -0.26 -16.44 12.96
C LEU A 311 -1.31 -17.53 13.26
N ILE A 312 -1.14 -18.76 12.75
CA ILE A 312 -2.05 -19.87 13.04
C ILE A 312 -2.02 -20.26 14.53
N LYS A 313 -0.85 -20.30 15.17
CA LYS A 313 -0.76 -20.56 16.62
C LYS A 313 -1.11 -19.30 17.41
N ALA A 314 -0.54 -18.15 17.05
CA ALA A 314 -0.80 -16.89 17.75
C ALA A 314 -2.30 -16.53 17.81
N ALA A 315 -3.05 -16.73 16.72
CA ALA A 315 -4.48 -16.42 16.69
C ALA A 315 -5.34 -17.38 17.53
N LYS A 316 -4.95 -18.66 17.67
CA LYS A 316 -5.61 -19.62 18.57
C LYS A 316 -5.42 -19.26 20.05
N ASP A 317 -4.19 -18.90 20.40
CA ASP A 317 -3.80 -18.62 21.78
C ASP A 317 -4.24 -17.20 22.23
N PHE A 318 -4.46 -16.31 21.26
CA PHE A 318 -4.97 -14.94 21.44
C PHE A 318 -6.25 -14.67 20.61
N PRO A 319 -7.38 -15.37 20.89
CA PRO A 319 -8.60 -15.29 20.10
C PRO A 319 -9.37 -13.96 20.24
N ASP A 320 -8.98 -13.10 21.19
CA ASP A 320 -9.51 -11.76 21.39
C ASP A 320 -8.60 -10.64 20.84
N ILE A 321 -7.55 -10.99 20.10
CA ILE A 321 -6.70 -10.07 19.34
C ILE A 321 -6.99 -10.27 17.85
N ASP A 322 -7.29 -9.19 17.13
CA ASP A 322 -7.42 -9.18 15.68
C ASP A 322 -6.01 -9.04 15.04
N PHE A 323 -5.58 -10.08 14.31
CA PHE A 323 -4.32 -10.11 13.58
C PHE A 323 -4.54 -9.71 12.11
N LEU A 324 -4.02 -8.56 11.70
CA LEU A 324 -4.13 -8.05 10.34
C LEU A 324 -2.85 -8.40 9.56
N VAL A 325 -2.99 -9.20 8.51
CA VAL A 325 -1.91 -9.77 7.70
C VAL A 325 -1.57 -8.81 6.57
N TYR A 326 -0.68 -7.85 6.86
CA TYR A 326 -0.30 -6.81 5.91
C TYR A 326 0.40 -7.44 4.71
N HIS A 327 -0.06 -7.10 3.52
CA HIS A 327 0.29 -7.71 2.24
C HIS A 327 -0.11 -9.20 2.04
N SER A 328 -1.17 -9.69 2.70
CA SER A 328 -1.89 -10.93 2.36
C SER A 328 -1.06 -12.20 2.08
N GLY A 329 0.10 -12.38 2.72
CA GLY A 329 0.98 -13.53 2.44
C GLY A 329 1.78 -13.44 1.14
N LEU A 330 1.70 -12.36 0.35
CA LEU A 330 2.31 -12.29 -0.97
C LEU A 330 3.84 -12.35 -0.89
N LYS A 331 4.43 -13.49 -1.27
CA LYS A 331 5.89 -13.68 -1.26
C LYS A 331 6.65 -12.76 -2.23
N SER A 332 6.16 -12.64 -3.47
CA SER A 332 6.74 -11.83 -4.54
C SER A 332 5.84 -11.89 -5.78
N THR A 333 5.83 -10.81 -6.56
CA THR A 333 5.27 -10.73 -7.92
C THR A 333 6.29 -11.10 -9.00
N ALA A 334 7.58 -10.97 -8.71
CA ALA A 334 8.65 -11.30 -9.65
C ALA A 334 8.75 -12.82 -9.89
N ASN A 335 8.89 -13.21 -11.16
CA ASN A 335 9.02 -14.61 -11.61
C ASN A 335 7.81 -15.52 -11.32
N MET A 336 6.58 -14.97 -11.23
CA MET A 336 5.36 -15.77 -11.35
C MET A 336 5.32 -16.41 -12.75
N ASN A 337 5.65 -17.69 -12.85
CA ASN A 337 5.66 -18.42 -14.12
C ASN A 337 4.25 -18.85 -14.55
N GLU A 338 4.06 -19.05 -15.85
CA GLU A 338 2.77 -19.46 -16.44
C GLU A 338 2.20 -20.76 -15.84
N GLY A 339 3.06 -21.66 -15.33
CA GLY A 339 2.64 -22.89 -14.66
C GLY A 339 1.91 -22.61 -13.35
N ALA A 340 2.46 -21.72 -12.51
CA ALA A 340 1.83 -21.27 -11.27
C ALA A 340 0.53 -20.49 -11.54
N LEU A 341 0.52 -19.63 -12.56
CA LEU A 341 -0.69 -18.91 -12.99
C LEU A 341 -1.77 -19.87 -13.52
N ARG A 342 -1.39 -20.97 -14.18
CA ARG A 342 -2.34 -22.00 -14.66
C ARG A 342 -2.92 -22.89 -13.56
N THR A 343 -2.30 -22.97 -12.39
CA THR A 343 -2.80 -23.72 -11.22
C THR A 343 -3.47 -22.83 -10.18
N GLY A 344 -3.15 -21.53 -10.15
CA GLY A 344 -3.59 -20.59 -9.12
C GLY A 344 -2.74 -20.62 -7.84
N GLU A 345 -1.61 -21.32 -7.83
CA GLU A 345 -0.69 -21.37 -6.69
C GLU A 345 0.07 -20.04 -6.56
N ILE A 346 -0.29 -19.26 -5.54
CA ILE A 346 0.41 -18.03 -5.14
C ILE A 346 1.31 -18.39 -3.94
N PRO A 347 2.64 -18.41 -4.08
CA PRO A 347 3.54 -18.85 -3.02
C PRO A 347 3.33 -18.10 -1.71
N TRP A 348 3.37 -18.85 -0.60
CA TRP A 348 2.99 -18.44 0.77
C TRP A 348 1.50 -18.13 0.97
N THR A 349 0.83 -17.34 0.11
CA THR A 349 -0.63 -17.07 0.27
C THR A 349 -1.45 -18.35 0.16
N THR A 350 -1.24 -19.18 -0.86
CA THR A 350 -1.96 -20.46 -1.04
C THR A 350 -1.60 -21.46 0.06
N GLU A 351 -0.35 -21.46 0.52
CA GLU A 351 0.11 -22.30 1.64
C GLU A 351 -0.59 -21.90 2.95
N PHE A 352 -0.66 -20.60 3.25
CA PHE A 352 -1.35 -20.06 4.42
C PHE A 352 -2.86 -20.27 4.36
N CYS A 353 -3.47 -20.18 3.18
CA CYS A 353 -4.87 -20.56 2.99
C CYS A 353 -5.08 -22.04 3.33
N ARG A 354 -4.23 -22.95 2.83
CA ARG A 354 -4.29 -24.38 3.18
C ARG A 354 -4.10 -24.64 4.68
N MET A 355 -3.25 -23.88 5.37
CA MET A 355 -3.11 -23.92 6.83
C MET A 355 -4.38 -23.44 7.55
N LYS A 356 -4.96 -22.30 7.15
CA LYS A 356 -6.18 -21.76 7.74
C LYS A 356 -7.40 -22.67 7.55
N GLN A 357 -7.48 -23.39 6.42
CA GLN A 357 -8.55 -24.35 6.13
C GLN A 357 -8.52 -25.58 7.07
N GLN A 358 -7.35 -25.95 7.60
CA GLN A 358 -7.22 -26.98 8.64
C GLN A 358 -7.70 -26.48 10.02
N GLU A 359 -7.85 -25.16 10.19
CA GLU A 359 -8.14 -24.48 11.44
C GLU A 359 -9.38 -23.56 11.32
N PRO A 360 -10.57 -24.13 11.04
CA PRO A 360 -11.78 -23.35 10.76
C PRO A 360 -12.26 -22.52 11.96
N GLY A 361 -11.93 -22.91 13.19
CA GLY A 361 -12.31 -22.19 14.41
C GLY A 361 -11.57 -20.86 14.64
N ILE A 362 -10.51 -20.56 13.89
CA ILE A 362 -9.84 -19.25 13.94
C ILE A 362 -10.69 -18.23 13.16
N SER A 363 -11.06 -17.11 13.77
CA SER A 363 -11.88 -16.04 13.16
C SER A 363 -11.32 -14.62 13.36
N ASN A 364 -10.06 -14.52 13.79
CA ASN A 364 -9.38 -13.28 14.19
C ASN A 364 -8.12 -13.02 13.35
N ILE A 365 -8.08 -13.54 12.12
CA ILE A 365 -7.04 -13.26 11.12
C ILE A 365 -7.69 -12.58 9.91
N TYR A 366 -7.12 -11.44 9.49
CA TYR A 366 -7.65 -10.59 8.44
C TYR A 366 -6.61 -10.36 7.34
N MET A 367 -7.00 -10.57 6.09
CA MET A 367 -6.09 -10.46 4.94
C MET A 367 -6.12 -9.04 4.38
N GLU A 368 -5.07 -8.27 4.65
CA GLU A 368 -4.91 -6.89 4.20
C GLU A 368 -4.19 -6.86 2.84
N LEU A 369 -4.64 -5.98 1.94
CA LEU A 369 -4.14 -5.94 0.55
C LEU A 369 -2.84 -5.12 0.39
N GLY A 370 -2.87 -3.81 0.65
CA GLY A 370 -1.76 -2.89 0.43
C GLY A 370 -1.14 -3.02 -0.97
N SER A 371 0.20 -2.94 -1.00
CA SER A 371 1.05 -3.23 -2.16
C SER A 371 0.76 -4.56 -2.88
N THR A 372 0.05 -5.52 -2.29
CA THR A 372 -0.39 -6.76 -2.97
C THR A 372 -1.31 -6.45 -4.13
N PHE A 373 -2.34 -5.62 -3.89
CA PHE A 373 -3.29 -5.29 -4.92
C PHE A 373 -2.62 -4.42 -5.98
N GLY A 374 -1.98 -3.32 -5.58
CA GLY A 374 -1.30 -2.39 -6.49
C GLY A 374 -0.27 -3.06 -7.40
N GLN A 375 0.50 -4.04 -6.91
CA GLN A 375 1.40 -4.83 -7.75
C GLN A 375 0.66 -5.85 -8.63
N LEU A 376 -0.17 -6.73 -8.05
CA LEU A 376 -0.77 -7.82 -8.82
C LEU A 376 -1.73 -7.30 -9.90
N VAL A 377 -2.51 -6.25 -9.61
CA VAL A 377 -3.45 -5.67 -10.59
C VAL A 377 -2.73 -5.05 -11.79
N THR A 378 -1.52 -4.50 -11.60
CA THR A 378 -0.73 -3.82 -12.67
C THR A 378 0.30 -4.72 -13.36
N THR A 379 0.59 -5.91 -12.81
CA THR A 379 1.63 -6.83 -13.31
C THR A 379 1.08 -8.18 -13.77
N GLN A 380 0.09 -8.73 -13.05
CA GLN A 380 -0.45 -10.07 -13.23
C GLN A 380 -1.92 -10.15 -12.79
N PRO A 381 -2.89 -9.58 -13.55
CA PRO A 381 -4.31 -9.57 -13.18
C PRO A 381 -4.88 -10.96 -12.84
N SER A 382 -4.42 -12.01 -13.52
CA SER A 382 -4.78 -13.41 -13.21
C SER A 382 -4.34 -13.83 -11.80
N ALA A 383 -3.11 -13.49 -11.38
CA ALA A 383 -2.64 -13.75 -10.03
C ALA A 383 -3.41 -12.92 -8.98
N CYS A 384 -3.81 -11.69 -9.33
CA CYS A 384 -4.69 -10.87 -8.47
C CYS A 384 -6.03 -11.57 -8.23
N ALA A 385 -6.67 -12.09 -9.29
CA ALA A 385 -7.91 -12.84 -9.21
C ALA A 385 -7.75 -14.15 -8.41
N HIS A 386 -6.65 -14.89 -8.59
CA HIS A 386 -6.35 -16.09 -7.83
C HIS A 386 -6.08 -15.81 -6.34
N LEU A 387 -5.38 -14.72 -5.99
CA LEU A 387 -5.15 -14.32 -4.60
C LEU A 387 -6.48 -13.94 -3.94
N LEU A 388 -7.24 -13.01 -4.54
CA LEU A 388 -8.52 -12.54 -4.03
C LEU A 388 -9.53 -13.70 -3.87
N GLY A 389 -9.63 -14.57 -4.87
CA GLY A 389 -10.48 -15.76 -4.82
C GLY A 389 -10.13 -16.69 -3.65
N GLN A 390 -8.84 -16.97 -3.42
CA GLN A 390 -8.40 -17.85 -2.34
C GLN A 390 -8.60 -17.27 -0.94
N ILE A 391 -8.28 -15.98 -0.74
CA ILE A 391 -8.47 -15.35 0.58
C ILE A 391 -9.95 -15.19 0.92
N ILE A 392 -10.80 -14.80 -0.04
CA ILE A 392 -12.25 -14.70 0.16
C ILE A 392 -12.86 -16.08 0.43
N GLN A 393 -12.43 -17.13 -0.27
CA GLN A 393 -12.89 -18.51 -0.06
C GLN A 393 -12.45 -19.10 1.29
N THR A 394 -11.34 -18.62 1.87
CA THR A 394 -10.71 -19.24 3.06
C THR A 394 -10.98 -18.47 4.35
N PHE A 395 -10.95 -17.13 4.30
CA PHE A 395 -11.16 -16.25 5.46
C PHE A 395 -12.56 -15.62 5.44
N GLY A 396 -13.19 -15.51 4.27
CA GLY A 396 -14.47 -14.82 4.08
C GLY A 396 -14.30 -13.40 3.55
N ALA A 397 -15.29 -12.92 2.80
CA ALA A 397 -15.33 -11.54 2.28
C ALA A 397 -15.42 -10.48 3.40
N ASP A 398 -15.75 -10.88 4.62
CA ASP A 398 -15.80 -10.08 5.85
C ASP A 398 -14.46 -10.02 6.63
N HIS A 399 -13.43 -10.72 6.14
CA HIS A 399 -12.08 -10.81 6.70
C HIS A 399 -10.98 -10.35 5.73
N VAL A 400 -11.33 -9.66 4.65
CA VAL A 400 -10.38 -9.04 3.70
C VAL A 400 -10.46 -7.51 3.84
N LEU A 401 -9.31 -6.82 3.88
CA LEU A 401 -9.22 -5.39 4.21
C LEU A 401 -8.54 -4.58 3.11
N TRP A 402 -9.09 -3.40 2.83
CA TRP A 402 -8.51 -2.43 1.92
C TRP A 402 -7.39 -1.61 2.57
N GLY A 403 -6.24 -1.59 1.92
CA GLY A 403 -5.14 -0.67 2.14
C GLY A 403 -4.37 -0.48 0.84
N THR A 404 -3.57 0.56 0.71
CA THR A 404 -2.98 0.94 -0.60
C THR A 404 -1.49 1.20 -0.64
N ASP A 405 -0.83 1.36 0.51
CA ASP A 405 0.53 1.89 0.63
C ASP A 405 0.73 3.30 0.02
N SER A 406 -0.35 4.04 -0.26
CA SER A 406 -0.25 5.45 -0.66
C SER A 406 0.27 6.29 0.50
N ILE A 407 1.19 7.24 0.29
CA ILE A 407 1.50 7.89 -0.99
C ILE A 407 2.60 7.26 -1.85
N TRP A 408 3.16 6.09 -1.53
CA TRP A 408 4.24 5.51 -2.36
C TRP A 408 3.78 5.25 -3.81
N TYR A 409 2.53 4.81 -3.99
CA TYR A 409 1.89 4.63 -5.29
C TYR A 409 1.28 5.90 -5.90
N GLY A 410 1.49 7.07 -5.30
CA GLY A 410 0.69 8.28 -5.57
C GLY A 410 -0.61 8.30 -4.75
N THR A 411 -1.57 9.14 -5.15
CA THR A 411 -2.97 9.05 -4.70
C THR A 411 -3.49 7.61 -4.77
N PRO A 412 -4.23 7.12 -3.76
CA PRO A 412 -4.86 5.80 -3.79
C PRO A 412 -5.98 5.70 -4.82
N GLN A 413 -6.42 6.81 -5.44
CA GLN A 413 -7.59 6.85 -6.32
C GLN A 413 -7.49 5.90 -7.53
N TRP A 414 -6.29 5.71 -8.08
CA TRP A 414 -6.12 4.75 -9.18
C TRP A 414 -6.32 3.31 -8.71
N GLN A 415 -5.96 2.99 -7.47
CA GLN A 415 -6.20 1.67 -6.88
C GLN A 415 -7.69 1.49 -6.57
N ILE A 416 -8.34 2.53 -6.03
CA ILE A 416 -9.79 2.53 -5.77
C ILE A 416 -10.57 2.28 -7.07
N GLU A 417 -10.30 3.02 -8.15
CA GLU A 417 -10.99 2.82 -9.42
C GLU A 417 -10.61 1.47 -10.08
N ALA A 418 -9.34 1.05 -9.99
CA ALA A 418 -8.95 -0.28 -10.47
C ALA A 418 -9.70 -1.40 -9.74
N PHE A 419 -9.85 -1.36 -8.41
CA PHE A 419 -10.58 -2.37 -7.65
C PHE A 419 -12.11 -2.26 -7.84
N ARG A 420 -12.63 -1.04 -7.98
CA ARG A 420 -14.03 -0.77 -8.37
C ARG A 420 -14.38 -1.50 -9.65
N ARG A 421 -13.53 -1.44 -10.69
CA ARG A 421 -13.75 -2.16 -11.97
C ARG A 421 -13.27 -3.62 -11.97
N PHE A 422 -12.35 -4.02 -11.08
CA PHE A 422 -11.77 -5.37 -11.12
C PHE A 422 -12.80 -6.48 -10.91
N GLN A 423 -12.70 -7.55 -11.69
CA GLN A 423 -13.54 -8.74 -11.63
C GLN A 423 -12.71 -10.01 -11.78
N ILE A 424 -13.18 -11.10 -11.18
CA ILE A 424 -12.67 -12.44 -11.43
C ILE A 424 -13.44 -12.99 -12.63
N PRO A 425 -12.82 -13.28 -13.79
CA PRO A 425 -13.53 -13.77 -14.97
C PRO A 425 -14.24 -15.10 -14.73
N ASP A 426 -15.37 -15.32 -15.40
CA ASP A 426 -16.25 -16.49 -15.22
C ASP A 426 -15.48 -17.83 -15.29
N GLN A 427 -14.52 -17.95 -16.21
CA GLN A 427 -13.68 -19.14 -16.35
C GLN A 427 -12.90 -19.48 -15.06
N LEU A 428 -12.49 -18.48 -14.27
CA LEU A 428 -11.82 -18.70 -12.98
C LEU A 428 -12.84 -18.95 -11.86
N LEU A 429 -14.00 -18.27 -11.88
CA LEU A 429 -15.11 -18.55 -10.95
C LEU A 429 -15.55 -20.02 -11.06
N ASP A 430 -15.84 -20.51 -12.27
CA ASP A 430 -16.28 -21.87 -12.51
C ASP A 430 -15.21 -22.91 -12.16
N ARG A 431 -13.97 -22.70 -12.63
CA ARG A 431 -12.89 -23.69 -12.51
C ARG A 431 -12.35 -23.82 -11.08
N HIS A 432 -12.32 -22.74 -10.30
CA HIS A 432 -11.76 -22.73 -8.95
C HIS A 432 -12.82 -22.60 -7.84
N ARG A 433 -14.10 -22.42 -8.20
CA ARG A 433 -15.22 -22.18 -7.28
C ARG A 433 -15.05 -20.91 -6.42
N TYR A 434 -14.38 -19.90 -6.98
CA TYR A 434 -14.29 -18.57 -6.37
C TYR A 434 -15.65 -17.86 -6.40
N GLN A 435 -15.84 -16.90 -5.50
CA GLN A 435 -17.03 -16.05 -5.47
C GLN A 435 -16.80 -14.77 -6.31
N PRO A 436 -17.83 -14.26 -7.01
CA PRO A 436 -17.72 -13.01 -7.76
C PRO A 436 -17.54 -11.80 -6.84
N LEU A 437 -16.74 -10.82 -7.28
CA LEU A 437 -16.49 -9.55 -6.58
C LEU A 437 -17.67 -8.58 -6.77
N THR A 438 -18.84 -8.98 -6.28
CA THR A 438 -20.06 -8.17 -6.27
C THR A 438 -19.87 -6.84 -5.54
N ARG A 439 -20.72 -5.85 -5.81
CA ARG A 439 -20.71 -4.56 -5.10
C ARG A 439 -20.64 -4.73 -3.57
N ARG A 440 -21.45 -5.62 -2.99
CA ARG A 440 -21.45 -5.91 -1.55
C ARG A 440 -20.10 -6.43 -1.04
N VAL A 441 -19.44 -7.32 -1.80
CA VAL A 441 -18.10 -7.82 -1.46
C VAL A 441 -17.07 -6.68 -1.53
N LYS A 442 -17.19 -5.78 -2.52
CA LYS A 442 -16.34 -4.58 -2.63
C LYS A 442 -16.59 -3.60 -1.48
N GLU A 443 -17.84 -3.32 -1.09
CA GLU A 443 -18.20 -2.50 0.07
C GLU A 443 -17.61 -3.06 1.38
N GLN A 444 -17.67 -4.38 1.57
CA GLN A 444 -17.04 -5.05 2.70
C GLN A 444 -15.53 -4.79 2.75
N ILE A 445 -14.83 -5.07 1.66
CA ILE A 445 -13.38 -4.93 1.55
C ILE A 445 -12.94 -3.47 1.67
N PHE A 446 -13.57 -2.56 0.92
CA PHE A 446 -13.22 -1.13 0.85
C PHE A 446 -13.27 -0.41 2.19
N GLY A 447 -14.11 -0.84 3.14
CA GLY A 447 -14.11 -0.21 4.45
C GLY A 447 -15.11 -0.70 5.48
N LEU A 448 -16.18 -1.43 5.14
CA LEU A 448 -17.12 -1.91 6.18
C LEU A 448 -16.47 -2.93 7.13
N ASN A 449 -15.54 -3.76 6.64
CA ASN A 449 -14.78 -4.71 7.46
C ASN A 449 -13.83 -3.97 8.42
N ALA A 450 -13.05 -3.02 7.91
CA ALA A 450 -12.17 -2.18 8.72
C ALA A 450 -12.96 -1.36 9.74
N ALA A 451 -14.12 -0.82 9.34
CA ALA A 451 -15.00 -0.08 10.25
C ALA A 451 -15.51 -0.93 11.42
N ARG A 452 -15.90 -2.18 11.17
CA ARG A 452 -16.25 -3.16 12.21
C ARG A 452 -15.11 -3.37 13.22
N ILE A 453 -13.89 -3.58 12.73
CA ILE A 453 -12.71 -3.90 13.55
C ILE A 453 -12.27 -2.70 14.40
N PHE A 454 -12.26 -1.50 13.80
CA PHE A 454 -11.78 -0.28 14.46
C PHE A 454 -12.87 0.49 15.23
N GLY A 455 -14.12 -0.01 15.29
CA GLY A 455 -15.22 0.62 16.03
C GLY A 455 -15.79 1.89 15.38
N ILE A 456 -15.69 2.00 14.06
CA ILE A 456 -16.04 3.20 13.30
C ILE A 456 -17.51 3.17 12.88
N ASP A 457 -18.29 4.20 13.26
CA ASP A 457 -19.61 4.41 12.67
C ASP A 457 -19.49 4.96 11.24
N VAL A 458 -19.86 4.15 10.26
CA VAL A 458 -19.88 4.52 8.83
C VAL A 458 -20.99 5.52 8.49
N LYS A 459 -22.04 5.63 9.33
CA LYS A 459 -23.13 6.60 9.17
C LYS A 459 -22.84 7.96 9.79
N ALA A 460 -21.82 8.06 10.64
CA ALA A 460 -21.40 9.32 11.24
C ALA A 460 -21.03 10.34 10.15
N LYS A 461 -21.61 11.54 10.23
CA LYS A 461 -21.29 12.63 9.30
C LYS A 461 -19.82 13.01 9.43
N ARG A 462 -19.06 12.79 8.36
CA ARG A 462 -17.69 13.30 8.18
C ARG A 462 -17.74 14.55 7.31
N HIS A 463 -16.81 15.46 7.53
CA HIS A 463 -16.62 16.60 6.65
C HIS A 463 -15.43 16.35 5.71
N GLU A 464 -15.44 17.01 4.57
CA GLU A 464 -14.25 17.11 3.72
C GLU A 464 -13.14 17.88 4.44
N VAL A 465 -11.89 17.55 4.13
CA VAL A 465 -10.76 18.41 4.50
C VAL A 465 -10.91 19.70 3.68
N PRO A 466 -11.07 20.89 4.29
CA PRO A 466 -11.31 22.10 3.52
C PRO A 466 -10.12 22.42 2.60
N LYS A 467 -10.39 22.70 1.32
CA LYS A 467 -9.32 22.94 0.32
C LYS A 467 -8.43 24.14 0.68
N ASP A 468 -9.00 25.11 1.39
CA ASP A 468 -8.29 26.27 1.92
C ASP A 468 -7.55 26.00 3.24
N ALA A 469 -7.84 24.92 3.97
CA ALA A 469 -7.12 24.56 5.19
C ALA A 469 -5.63 24.26 4.93
N LEU A 470 -5.28 23.78 3.72
CA LEU A 470 -3.90 23.68 3.25
C LEU A 470 -3.17 25.03 3.26
N GLY A 471 -3.89 26.15 3.08
CA GLY A 471 -3.38 27.51 3.14
C GLY A 471 -3.55 28.20 4.51
N GLN A 472 -4.60 27.84 5.28
CA GLN A 472 -4.77 28.34 6.65
C GLN A 472 -3.66 27.82 7.60
N ILE A 473 -3.14 26.61 7.35
CA ILE A 473 -1.93 26.11 8.02
C ILE A 473 -0.71 26.83 7.43
N ARG A 474 -0.09 27.69 8.25
CA ARG A 474 1.07 28.52 7.88
C ARG A 474 2.34 27.70 7.62
N MET A 475 2.50 27.29 6.36
CA MET A 475 3.77 27.38 5.63
C MET A 475 3.49 28.08 4.29
N SER A 476 4.49 28.65 3.62
CA SER A 476 4.31 29.33 2.33
C SER A 476 3.78 28.38 1.24
N TYR A 477 2.97 28.87 0.29
CA TYR A 477 2.72 28.15 -0.97
C TYR A 477 2.21 29.05 -2.10
N LEU A 478 2.76 28.82 -3.30
CA LEU A 478 2.18 29.09 -4.61
C LEU A 478 2.66 27.97 -5.57
N ASP A 479 2.06 27.87 -6.74
CA ASP A 479 2.47 27.01 -7.88
C ASP A 479 2.35 25.48 -7.72
N GLU A 480 1.19 25.00 -7.28
CA GLU A 480 0.48 23.95 -8.04
C GLU A 480 -1.04 24.01 -7.78
N GLY A 481 -1.84 23.65 -8.80
CA GLY A 481 -3.30 23.86 -8.81
C GLY A 481 -4.12 22.74 -8.15
N PRO A 482 -5.46 22.86 -8.12
CA PRO A 482 -6.37 21.88 -7.50
C PRO A 482 -6.55 20.58 -8.31
N GLU A 483 -5.61 20.25 -9.18
CA GLU A 483 -5.68 19.15 -10.15
C GLU A 483 -5.06 17.87 -9.56
N PRO A 484 -5.56 16.66 -9.89
CA PRO A 484 -4.91 15.40 -9.53
C PRO A 484 -3.46 15.32 -10.03
N SER A 485 -2.54 14.85 -9.17
CA SER A 485 -1.10 14.89 -9.49
C SER A 485 -0.69 13.90 -10.60
N HIS A 486 -1.33 12.73 -10.62
CA HIS A 486 -0.93 11.52 -11.37
C HIS A 486 0.58 11.21 -11.21
N ARG A 487 1.14 11.51 -10.03
CA ARG A 487 2.52 11.25 -9.65
C ARG A 487 2.64 9.89 -8.98
N VAL A 488 3.61 9.11 -9.44
CA VAL A 488 4.11 7.93 -8.75
C VAL A 488 5.39 8.33 -8.02
N TYR A 489 5.47 8.08 -6.71
CA TYR A 489 6.62 8.49 -5.86
C TYR A 489 7.61 7.34 -5.59
N GLY A 490 7.13 6.10 -5.68
CA GLY A 490 7.92 4.87 -5.66
C GLY A 490 8.67 4.60 -6.98
N TRP A 491 9.34 3.44 -7.06
CA TRP A 491 10.36 3.20 -8.10
C TRP A 491 10.06 1.98 -8.96
N VAL A 492 10.27 2.12 -10.27
CA VAL A 492 10.30 1.02 -11.24
C VAL A 492 11.74 0.57 -11.47
N ALA A 493 11.95 -0.67 -11.93
CA ALA A 493 13.24 -1.06 -12.48
C ALA A 493 13.35 -0.60 -13.94
N GLY A 494 14.53 -0.09 -14.32
CA GLY A 494 14.85 0.35 -15.68
C GLY A 494 16.03 -0.40 -16.26
#